data_AF-A4N724-F1
#
_entry.id   AF-A4N724-F1
#
_cell.length_a   1.000
_cell.length_b   1.000
_cell.length_c   1.000
_cell.angle_alpha   90.00
_cell.angle_beta   90.00
_cell.angle_gamma   90.00
#
_symmetry.space_group_name_H-M   'P 1'
#
loop_
_entity.id
_entity.type
_entity.pdbx_description
1 polymer ?
#
loop_
_entity_poly.entity_id
_entity_poly.type
_entity_poly.pdbx_seq_one_letter_code
_entity_poly.pdbx_strand_id
1 'polypeptide(L)'
;MVGNVPHFEQQQADYYNLFNLRRRKQPIQSAANFQNLFLIAALGSRGLTSAPLLGETLASIIYGEPLPISEAILHNLSANRAWARKWLKGSKVE
;
A
#
# COMPACT_ATOMS: atom_id res chain seq x y z
N MET A 1 6.19 2.33 -7.39
CA MET A 1 5.18 1.60 -6.57
C MET A 1 5.67 0.18 -6.41
N VAL A 2 5.55 -0.38 -5.20
CA VAL A 2 5.94 -1.77 -4.94
C VAL A 2 5.03 -2.39 -3.87
N GLY A 3 4.78 -3.70 -3.96
CA GLY A 3 4.06 -4.48 -2.96
C GLY A 3 2.85 -5.23 -3.52
N ASN A 4 1.90 -5.60 -2.66
CA ASN A 4 0.67 -6.28 -3.07
C ASN A 4 -0.19 -5.42 -4.01
N VAL A 5 -0.91 -6.08 -4.91
CA VAL A 5 -1.95 -5.44 -5.72
C VAL A 5 -3.21 -5.26 -4.85
N PRO A 6 -3.66 -4.01 -4.64
CA PRO A 6 -4.78 -3.74 -3.75
C PRO A 6 -6.13 -4.04 -4.43
N HIS A 7 -7.07 -4.58 -3.67
CA HIS A 7 -8.43 -4.82 -4.14
C HIS A 7 -9.28 -3.55 -3.93
N PHE A 8 -9.43 -2.73 -4.97
CA PHE A 8 -10.04 -1.40 -4.85
C PHE A 8 -11.46 -1.43 -4.26
N GLU A 9 -12.37 -2.22 -4.84
CA GLU A 9 -13.78 -2.25 -4.42
C GLU A 9 -13.94 -2.68 -2.95
N GLN A 10 -13.24 -3.74 -2.55
CA GLN A 10 -13.22 -4.21 -1.17
C GLN A 10 -12.62 -3.18 -0.22
N GLN A 11 -11.45 -2.59 -0.54
CA GLN A 11 -10.88 -1.55 0.31
C GLN A 11 -11.77 -0.31 0.41
N GLN A 12 -12.49 0.05 -0.65
CA GLN A 12 -13.44 1.16 -0.63
C GLN A 12 -14.60 0.90 0.33
N ALA A 13 -15.13 -0.33 0.35
CA ALA A 13 -16.15 -0.76 1.31
C ALA A 13 -15.59 -0.80 2.74
N ASP A 14 -14.44 -1.44 2.96
CA ASP A 14 -13.83 -1.61 4.28
C ASP A 14 -13.44 -0.26 4.90
N TYR A 15 -12.97 0.68 4.07
CA TYR A 15 -12.43 1.97 4.51
C TYR A 15 -13.37 3.15 4.30
N TYR A 16 -14.65 2.90 4.00
CA TYR A 16 -15.66 3.95 3.80
C TYR A 16 -15.71 4.97 4.98
N ASN A 17 -15.43 4.50 6.20
CA ASN A 17 -15.44 5.29 7.44
C ASN A 17 -14.09 5.36 8.15
N LEU A 18 -12.99 5.11 7.43
CA LEU A 18 -11.64 4.97 8.01
C LEU A 18 -11.22 6.18 8.87
N PHE A 19 -11.60 7.39 8.46
CA PHE A 19 -11.33 8.61 9.22
C PHE A 19 -11.88 8.55 10.66
N ASN A 20 -13.14 8.16 10.82
CA ASN A 20 -13.76 8.08 12.14
C ASN A 20 -13.26 6.89 12.95
N LEU A 21 -13.03 5.74 12.31
CA LEU A 21 -12.44 4.56 12.96
C LEU A 21 -11.09 4.92 13.61
N ARG A 22 -10.21 5.58 12.84
CA ARG A 22 -8.90 6.03 13.33
C ARG A 22 -9.02 7.05 14.47
N ARG A 23 -9.87 8.07 14.31
CA ARG A 23 -10.07 9.11 15.34
C ARG A 23 -10.59 8.53 16.66
N ARG A 24 -11.47 7.53 16.59
CA ARG A 24 -12.06 6.84 17.75
C ARG A 24 -11.20 5.68 18.27
N LYS A 25 -10.03 5.43 17.68
CA LYS A 25 -9.15 4.29 18.00
C LYS A 25 -9.88 2.94 17.93
N GLN A 26 -10.83 2.83 17.01
CA GLN A 26 -11.55 1.58 16.77
C GLN A 26 -10.68 0.63 15.93
N PRO A 27 -10.93 -0.69 16.00
CA PRO A 27 -10.24 -1.66 15.15
C PRO A 27 -10.38 -1.32 13.67
N ILE A 28 -9.26 -1.41 12.94
CA ILE A 28 -9.20 -1.18 11.49
C ILE A 28 -8.69 -2.48 10.87
N GLN A 29 -9.43 -3.01 9.91
CA GLN A 29 -9.04 -4.22 9.19
C GLN A 29 -7.82 -3.96 8.30
N SER A 30 -6.99 -4.98 8.12
CA SER A 30 -5.87 -4.93 7.16
C SER A 30 -6.40 -4.70 5.75
N ALA A 31 -5.62 -3.99 4.94
CA ALA A 31 -6.03 -3.62 3.58
C ALA A 31 -6.22 -4.88 2.72
N ALA A 32 -7.41 -5.04 2.14
CA ALA A 32 -7.72 -6.16 1.26
C ALA A 32 -6.86 -6.12 -0.02
N ASN A 33 -6.13 -7.20 -0.30
CA ASN A 33 -5.28 -7.33 -1.48
C ASN A 33 -5.61 -8.61 -2.24
N PHE A 34 -5.29 -8.66 -3.53
CA PHE A 34 -5.37 -9.90 -4.28
C PHE A 34 -4.32 -10.90 -3.81
N GLN A 35 -4.73 -12.15 -3.60
CA GLN A 35 -3.84 -13.21 -3.14
C GLN A 35 -2.78 -13.53 -4.19
N ASN A 36 -1.52 -13.67 -3.77
CA ASN A 36 -0.38 -14.01 -4.61
C ASN A 36 -0.21 -13.12 -5.85
N LEU A 37 -0.68 -11.87 -5.77
CA LEU A 37 -0.54 -10.89 -6.84
C LEU A 37 0.20 -9.66 -6.32
N PHE A 38 1.33 -9.38 -6.94
CA PHE A 38 2.24 -8.32 -6.53
C PHE A 38 2.64 -7.46 -7.71
N LEU A 39 3.10 -6.23 -7.45
CA LEU A 39 3.55 -5.31 -8.47
C LEU A 39 4.83 -4.60 -8.06
N ILE A 40 5.67 -4.35 -9.07
CA ILE A 40 6.69 -3.31 -9.07
C ILE A 40 6.49 -2.49 -10.35
N ALA A 41 6.10 -1.23 -10.20
CA ALA A 41 5.65 -0.43 -11.34
C ALA A 41 5.89 1.07 -11.13
N ALA A 42 5.63 1.86 -12.17
CA ALA A 42 5.73 3.31 -12.16
C ALA A 42 7.11 3.81 -11.70
N LEU A 43 8.18 3.23 -12.25
CA LEU A 43 9.57 3.59 -11.93
C LEU A 43 10.04 4.88 -12.64
N GLY A 44 9.28 5.35 -13.64
CA GLY A 44 9.61 6.54 -14.43
C GLY A 44 10.97 6.41 -15.14
N SER A 45 11.65 7.53 -15.35
CA SER A 45 12.99 7.60 -15.96
C SER A 45 14.14 7.23 -15.01
N ARG A 46 13.83 6.80 -13.78
CA ARG A 46 14.82 6.46 -12.74
C ARG A 46 14.73 4.98 -12.32
N GLY A 47 14.27 4.14 -13.23
CA GLY A 47 14.15 2.69 -13.02
C GLY A 47 15.50 2.03 -12.73
N LEU A 48 16.55 2.38 -13.48
CA LEU A 48 17.89 1.80 -13.25
C LEU A 48 18.43 2.06 -11.84
N THR A 49 18.07 3.21 -11.24
CA THR A 49 18.49 3.55 -9.87
C THR A 49 17.62 2.88 -8.80
N SER A 50 16.31 2.79 -9.03
CA SER A 50 15.34 2.35 -8.00
C SER A 50 14.99 0.87 -8.04
N ALA A 51 15.08 0.23 -9.21
CA ALA A 51 14.70 -1.16 -9.41
C ALA A 51 15.44 -2.14 -8.48
N PRO A 52 16.76 -2.04 -8.22
CA PRO A 52 17.45 -2.99 -7.36
C PRO A 52 16.88 -3.04 -5.94
N LEU A 53 16.77 -1.88 -5.27
CA LEU A 53 16.23 -1.80 -3.90
C LEU A 53 14.76 -2.21 -3.84
N LEU A 54 13.96 -1.83 -4.85
CA LEU A 54 12.55 -2.19 -4.89
C LEU A 54 12.34 -3.68 -5.24
N GLY A 55 13.25 -4.29 -5.99
CA GLY A 55 13.26 -5.72 -6.26
C GLY A 55 13.49 -6.52 -4.99
N GLU A 56 14.51 -6.15 -4.21
CA GLU A 56 14.77 -6.74 -2.89
C GLU A 56 13.57 -6.55 -1.95
N THR A 57 13.04 -5.32 -1.87
CA THR A 57 11.85 -5.02 -1.06
C THR A 57 10.67 -5.91 -1.45
N LEU A 58 10.44 -6.13 -2.74
CA LEU A 58 9.36 -6.98 -3.22
C LEU A 58 9.59 -8.45 -2.85
N ALA A 59 10.81 -8.96 -3.01
CA ALA A 59 11.17 -10.32 -2.60
C ALA A 59 10.93 -10.51 -1.10
N SER A 60 11.40 -9.59 -0.25
CA SER A 60 11.18 -9.67 1.20
C SER A 60 9.68 -9.66 1.56
N ILE A 61 8.86 -8.88 0.84
CA ILE A 61 7.38 -8.91 1.02
C ILE A 61 6.80 -10.28 0.66
N ILE A 62 7.22 -10.88 -0.45
CA ILE A 62 6.72 -12.18 -0.91
C ILE A 62 7.08 -13.30 0.08
N TYR A 63 8.31 -13.28 0.60
CA TYR A 63 8.81 -14.31 1.51
C TYR A 63 8.54 -14.04 2.99
N GLY A 64 8.01 -12.86 3.34
CA GLY A 64 7.76 -12.48 4.74
C GLY A 64 9.04 -12.19 5.53
N GLU A 65 10.08 -11.73 4.85
CA GLU A 65 11.38 -11.41 5.44
C GLU A 65 11.44 -9.96 5.96
N PRO A 66 12.42 -9.63 6.82
CA PRO A 66 12.65 -8.25 7.25
C PRO A 66 12.85 -7.30 6.05
N LEU A 67 12.15 -6.17 6.06
CA LEU A 67 12.19 -5.22 4.95
C LEU A 67 13.48 -4.37 4.97
N PRO A 68 14.11 -4.12 3.80
CA PRO A 68 15.32 -3.29 3.70
C PRO A 68 15.04 -1.78 3.78
N ILE A 69 13.77 -1.38 3.98
CA ILE A 69 13.31 0.00 4.05
C ILE A 69 12.38 0.20 5.24
N SER A 70 12.30 1.44 5.73
CA SER A 70 11.38 1.76 6.83
C SER A 70 9.91 1.70 6.39
N GLU A 71 9.03 1.46 7.35
CA GLU A 71 7.57 1.46 7.14
C GLU A 71 7.07 2.79 6.54
N ALA A 72 7.63 3.92 6.98
CA ALA A 72 7.28 5.23 6.45
C ALA A 72 7.59 5.35 4.94
N ILE A 73 8.69 4.77 4.47
CA ILE A 73 9.03 4.73 3.04
C ILE A 73 8.10 3.75 2.32
N LEU A 74 7.85 2.57 2.89
CA LEU A 74 6.94 1.58 2.32
C LEU A 74 5.54 2.15 2.10
N HIS A 75 4.98 2.87 3.06
CA HIS A 75 3.69 3.56 2.93
C HIS A 75 3.66 4.58 1.78
N ASN A 76 4.80 5.20 1.46
CA ASN A 76 4.90 6.13 0.32
C ASN A 76 5.09 5.40 -1.02
N LEU A 77 5.46 4.12 -1.00
CA LEU A 77 5.62 3.30 -2.19
C LEU A 77 4.41 2.38 -2.46
N SER A 78 3.53 2.21 -1.47
CA SER A 78 2.37 1.32 -1.58
C SER A 78 1.46 1.69 -2.76
N ALA A 79 0.83 0.67 -3.33
CA ALA A 79 0.01 0.82 -4.50
C ALA A 79 -1.29 1.59 -4.22
N ASN A 80 -1.87 1.40 -3.03
CA ASN A 80 -3.10 2.06 -2.58
C ASN A 80 -2.88 3.43 -1.92
N ARG A 81 -1.63 3.95 -1.85
CA ARG A 81 -1.30 5.17 -1.09
C ARG A 81 -2.18 6.37 -1.43
N ALA A 82 -2.60 6.52 -2.69
CA ALA A 82 -3.41 7.65 -3.12
C ALA A 82 -4.83 7.60 -2.53
N TRP A 83 -5.44 6.40 -2.51
CA TRP A 83 -6.76 6.16 -1.93
C TRP A 83 -6.71 6.25 -0.41
N ALA A 84 -5.74 5.58 0.21
CA ALA A 84 -5.54 5.59 1.65
C ALA A 84 -5.42 7.02 2.20
N ARG A 85 -4.66 7.89 1.52
CA ARG A 85 -4.53 9.32 1.89
C ARG A 85 -5.86 10.08 1.84
N LYS A 86 -6.77 9.74 0.91
CA LYS A 86 -8.11 10.35 0.82
C LYS A 86 -9.03 9.79 1.92
N TRP A 87 -9.10 8.48 2.09
CA TRP A 87 -9.91 7.83 3.14
C TRP A 87 -9.50 8.24 4.55
N LEU A 88 -8.20 8.38 4.81
CA LEU A 88 -7.66 8.89 6.08
C LEU A 88 -8.05 10.34 6.38
N LYS A 89 -8.56 11.09 5.38
CA LYS A 89 -9.10 12.45 5.52
C LYS A 89 -10.64 12.48 5.43
N GLY A 90 -11.29 11.32 5.31
CA GLY A 90 -12.74 11.21 5.13
C GLY A 90 -13.22 11.65 3.74
N SER A 91 -12.31 11.76 2.77
CA SER A 91 -12.64 12.15 1.39
C SER A 91 -13.05 10.94 0.57
N LYS A 92 -13.96 11.15 -0.38
CA LYS A 92 -14.32 10.13 -1.37
C LYS A 92 -13.18 9.88 -2.34
N VAL A 93 -13.05 8.63 -2.77
CA VAL A 93 -12.19 8.21 -3.88
C VAL A 93 -13.13 7.93 -5.04
N GLU A 94 -12.90 8.62 -6.16
CA GLU A 94 -13.59 8.47 -7.44
C GLU A 94 -12.63 7.81 -8.43
#